data_AF-A0A0H4QGI6-F1
#
_entry.id   AF-A0A0H4QGI6-F1
#
_cell.length_a   1.000
_cell.length_b   1.000
_cell.length_c   1.000
_cell.angle_alpha   90.00
_cell.angle_beta   90.00
_cell.angle_gamma   90.00
#
_symmetry.space_group_name_H-M   'P 1'
#
loop_
_entity.id
_entity.type
_entity.pdbx_description
1 polymer ?
#
loop_
_entity_poly.entity_id
_entity_poly.type
_entity_poly.pdbx_seq_one_letter_code
_entity_poly.pdbx_strand_id
1 'polypeptide(L)'
;MKRQTPLFYRLYYTQLIFNSIVIILYAVEPKNTAYYFLIIFNILGLFIVPRNHNTLWQNSNRVIQIITQASLIPLSFSFIIRMTNGVSDWNNPIMLFLLIVYSFLMYIPYTFVLLTPVKSKVMQIIVAIFSFVYTASSALDLIVESTTISGNDFISTMIDSIFIGAIIFSIMIFIMMYKWGYGFPKSQFNKNANCWVTLSISIFTLWFAMWNAFSGNRNIIQSFFHFNFNNIRITPLNIFGGLEAGIAEELVFRFAVLTIVLNIFYNSRNKFYFATLISSLLFGLLHGMNALAGQSLGNTLIQMIFAFSFGLYLAGIYVYTDMFYLVVIFHALIDTLVFLTTSTQLMSGKVSPVDFLFSLVESAVFIIIGLYLIHQTSIRQTKMKFHLY
;
A
#
# COMPACT_ATOMS: atom_id res chain seq x y z
N MET A 1 11.54 37.51 -17.57
CA MET A 1 11.45 37.02 -16.17
C MET A 1 11.98 35.61 -16.08
N LYS A 2 13.14 35.38 -15.43
CA LYS A 2 13.60 34.02 -15.11
C LYS A 2 12.56 33.38 -14.18
N ARG A 3 11.82 32.37 -14.66
CA ARG A 3 10.90 31.61 -13.80
C ARG A 3 11.73 30.97 -12.68
N GLN A 4 11.47 31.36 -11.44
CA GLN A 4 12.13 30.76 -10.28
C GLN A 4 11.82 29.27 -10.22
N THR A 5 12.82 28.46 -9.91
CA THR A 5 12.65 27.02 -9.71
C THR A 5 11.68 26.77 -8.55
N PRO A 6 10.63 25.95 -8.73
CA PRO A 6 9.68 25.63 -7.67
C PRO A 6 10.37 25.05 -6.44
N LEU A 7 9.82 25.28 -5.24
CA LEU A 7 10.41 24.84 -3.97
C LEU A 7 10.77 23.34 -3.97
N PHE A 8 9.85 22.47 -4.37
CA PHE A 8 10.07 21.02 -4.35
C PHE A 8 11.18 20.56 -5.30
N TYR A 9 11.41 21.26 -6.42
CA TYR A 9 12.55 21.00 -7.28
C TYR A 9 13.87 21.38 -6.61
N ARG A 10 13.90 22.49 -5.87
CA ARG A 10 15.09 22.87 -5.08
C ARG A 10 15.38 21.86 -3.97
N LEU A 11 14.35 21.42 -3.25
CA LEU A 11 14.49 20.37 -2.23
C LEU A 11 14.99 19.06 -2.83
N TYR A 12 14.41 18.64 -3.96
CA TYR A 12 14.85 17.43 -4.67
C TYR A 12 16.30 17.54 -5.15
N TYR A 13 16.71 18.65 -5.75
CA TYR A 13 18.12 18.85 -6.15
C TYR A 13 19.08 18.88 -4.95
N THR A 14 18.64 19.47 -3.82
CA THR A 14 19.41 19.45 -2.58
C THR A 14 19.61 18.02 -2.08
N GLN A 15 18.55 17.20 -2.14
CA GLN A 15 18.60 15.78 -1.82
C GLN A 15 19.55 15.01 -2.75
N LEU A 16 19.53 15.28 -4.06
CA LEU A 16 20.47 14.66 -5.00
C LEU A 16 21.93 15.05 -4.69
N ILE A 17 22.20 16.32 -4.43
CA ILE A 17 23.55 16.78 -4.08
C ILE A 17 24.01 16.12 -2.77
N PHE A 18 23.15 16.12 -1.76
CA PHE A 18 23.41 15.48 -0.48
C PHE A 18 23.71 13.98 -0.65
N ASN A 19 22.85 13.24 -1.36
CA ASN A 19 23.06 11.83 -1.64
C ASN A 19 24.38 11.59 -2.37
N SER A 20 24.75 12.46 -3.33
CA SER A 20 26.02 12.33 -4.05
C SER A 20 27.21 12.48 -3.12
N ILE A 21 27.20 13.47 -2.22
CA ILE A 21 28.27 13.70 -1.25
C ILE A 21 28.42 12.48 -0.33
N VAL A 22 27.31 11.99 0.23
CA VAL A 22 27.33 10.85 1.15
C VAL A 22 27.84 9.59 0.46
N ILE A 23 27.34 9.28 -0.75
CA ILE A 23 27.79 8.10 -1.51
C ILE A 23 29.28 8.20 -1.83
N ILE A 24 29.79 9.39 -2.21
CA ILE A 24 31.22 9.60 -2.47
C ILE A 24 32.04 9.35 -1.20
N LEU A 25 31.66 9.97 -0.08
CA LEU A 25 32.38 9.83 1.19
C LEU A 25 32.42 8.36 1.64
N TYR A 26 31.30 7.65 1.54
CA TYR A 26 31.24 6.23 1.87
C TYR A 26 32.06 5.37 0.89
N ALA A 27 32.07 5.68 -0.40
CA ALA A 27 32.77 4.90 -1.43
C ALA A 27 34.31 4.95 -1.31
N VAL A 28 34.87 6.00 -0.68
CA VAL A 28 36.33 6.15 -0.51
C VAL A 28 36.92 5.04 0.37
N GLU A 29 36.18 4.59 1.39
CA GLU A 29 36.67 3.66 2.41
C GLU A 29 36.78 2.19 1.91
N PRO A 30 35.76 1.58 1.27
CA PRO A 30 35.80 0.18 0.84
C PRO A 30 36.48 -0.04 -0.53
N LYS A 31 36.93 1.02 -1.24
CA LYS A 31 37.42 0.95 -2.64
C LYS A 31 36.48 0.19 -3.60
N ASN A 32 35.19 0.11 -3.29
CA ASN A 32 34.22 -0.64 -4.08
C ASN A 32 33.71 0.22 -5.24
N THR A 33 34.04 -0.20 -6.47
CA THR A 33 33.70 0.55 -7.68
C THR A 33 32.19 0.58 -7.99
N ALA A 34 31.40 -0.31 -7.38
CA ALA A 34 29.95 -0.34 -7.54
C ALA A 34 29.26 0.97 -7.12
N TYR A 35 29.78 1.65 -6.09
CA TYR A 35 29.20 2.89 -5.59
C TYR A 35 29.35 4.06 -6.57
N TYR A 36 30.33 4.03 -7.48
CA TYR A 36 30.46 5.05 -8.52
C TYR A 36 29.31 4.99 -9.54
N PHE A 37 28.74 3.81 -9.81
CA PHE A 37 27.57 3.68 -10.68
C PHE A 37 26.32 4.32 -10.05
N LEU A 38 26.17 4.25 -8.73
CA LEU A 38 25.06 4.89 -8.02
C LEU A 38 25.08 6.41 -8.18
N ILE A 39 26.27 7.02 -8.16
CA ILE A 39 26.45 8.47 -8.36
C ILE A 39 25.97 8.87 -9.75
N ILE A 40 26.28 8.08 -10.79
CA ILE A 40 25.84 8.37 -12.17
C ILE A 40 24.31 8.43 -12.22
N PHE A 41 23.62 7.41 -11.68
CA PHE A 41 22.16 7.39 -11.65
C PHE A 41 21.58 8.53 -10.82
N ASN A 42 22.23 8.93 -9.73
CA ASN A 42 21.80 10.03 -8.89
C ASN A 42 21.94 11.40 -9.59
N ILE A 43 23.09 11.67 -10.22
CA ILE A 43 23.37 12.92 -10.94
C ILE A 43 22.44 13.09 -12.14
N LEU A 44 22.03 11.98 -12.79
CA LEU A 44 21.04 12.05 -13.87
C LEU A 44 19.72 12.70 -13.42
N GLY A 45 19.40 12.67 -12.12
CA GLY A 45 18.26 13.35 -11.54
C GLY A 45 18.29 14.88 -11.67
N LEU A 46 19.48 15.50 -11.77
CA LEU A 46 19.63 16.96 -11.96
C LEU A 46 19.08 17.43 -13.31
N PHE A 47 18.97 16.53 -14.30
CA PHE A 47 18.39 16.84 -15.60
C PHE A 47 16.85 16.79 -15.62
N ILE A 48 16.21 16.47 -14.49
CA ILE A 48 14.75 16.60 -14.33
C ILE A 48 14.43 18.08 -14.07
N VAL A 49 14.11 18.82 -15.13
CA VAL A 49 13.86 20.27 -15.09
C VAL A 49 12.35 20.56 -15.15
N PRO A 50 11.84 21.58 -14.43
CA PRO A 50 10.43 21.98 -14.54
C PRO A 50 10.16 22.59 -15.93
N ARG A 51 9.41 21.88 -16.79
CA ARG A 51 9.04 22.33 -18.14
C ARG A 51 7.59 22.00 -18.46
N ASN A 52 7.02 22.76 -19.40
CA ASN A 52 5.65 22.52 -19.91
C ASN A 52 5.56 21.25 -20.78
N HIS A 53 6.62 20.97 -21.55
CA HIS A 53 6.73 19.81 -22.42
C HIS A 53 8.07 19.12 -22.20
N ASN A 54 8.05 17.80 -22.03
CA ASN A 54 9.24 16.99 -21.84
C ASN A 54 9.66 16.36 -23.17
N THR A 55 10.97 16.26 -23.40
CA THR A 55 11.52 15.45 -24.50
C THR A 55 11.42 13.95 -24.18
N LEU A 56 11.57 13.08 -25.19
CA LEU A 56 11.66 11.62 -24.99
C LEU A 56 12.72 11.26 -23.94
N TRP A 57 13.92 11.85 -24.05
CA TRP A 57 15.00 11.69 -23.07
C TRP A 57 14.56 12.03 -21.63
N GLN A 58 13.84 13.13 -21.43
CA GLN A 58 13.40 13.55 -20.10
C GLN A 58 12.33 12.61 -19.53
N ASN A 59 11.45 12.06 -20.37
CA ASN A 59 10.47 11.06 -19.94
C ASN A 59 11.17 9.75 -19.57
N SER A 60 12.13 9.29 -20.37
CA SER A 60 12.91 8.09 -20.06
C SER A 60 13.73 8.26 -18.78
N ASN A 61 14.44 9.39 -18.64
CA ASN A 61 15.20 9.68 -17.43
C ASN A 61 14.27 9.75 -16.20
N ARG A 62 13.07 10.33 -16.32
CA ARG A 62 12.10 10.35 -15.22
C ARG A 62 11.71 8.93 -14.77
N VAL A 63 11.47 8.00 -15.69
CA VAL A 63 11.17 6.60 -15.34
C VAL A 63 12.36 5.97 -14.61
N ILE A 64 13.59 6.19 -15.09
CA ILE A 64 14.80 5.74 -14.40
C ILE A 64 14.84 6.32 -12.98
N GLN A 65 14.61 7.63 -12.82
CA GLN A 65 14.64 8.29 -11.51
C GLN A 65 13.53 7.83 -10.57
N ILE A 66 12.33 7.49 -11.08
CA ILE A 66 11.27 6.89 -10.27
C ILE A 66 11.77 5.61 -9.60
N ILE A 67 12.49 4.77 -10.34
CA ILE A 67 13.00 3.50 -9.84
C ILE A 67 14.24 3.71 -8.97
N THR A 68 15.25 4.43 -9.48
CA THR A 68 16.55 4.54 -8.80
C THR A 68 16.49 5.36 -7.51
N GLN A 69 15.71 6.45 -7.49
CA GLN A 69 15.59 7.28 -6.29
C GLN A 69 14.75 6.62 -5.19
N ALA A 70 13.89 5.65 -5.55
CA ALA A 70 13.21 4.84 -4.54
C ALA A 70 14.21 4.14 -3.61
N SER A 71 15.34 3.67 -4.14
CA SER A 71 16.40 3.00 -3.36
C SER A 71 17.51 3.95 -2.91
N LEU A 72 17.92 4.92 -3.73
CA LEU A 72 19.07 5.78 -3.42
C LEU A 72 18.83 6.71 -2.23
N ILE A 73 17.59 7.19 -2.06
CA ILE A 73 17.22 8.05 -0.93
C ILE A 73 17.45 7.33 0.42
N PRO A 74 16.83 6.17 0.69
CA PRO A 74 17.06 5.46 1.95
C PRO A 74 18.49 4.92 2.09
N LEU A 75 19.08 4.41 1.00
CA LEU A 75 20.45 3.88 1.01
C LEU A 75 21.48 4.96 1.37
N SER A 76 21.31 6.18 0.86
CA SER A 76 22.17 7.30 1.26
C SER A 76 22.09 7.56 2.76
N PHE A 77 20.92 7.42 3.38
CA PHE A 77 20.80 7.57 4.84
C PHE A 77 21.44 6.41 5.59
N SER A 78 21.34 5.17 5.08
CA SER A 78 22.07 4.01 5.62
C SER A 78 23.57 4.26 5.70
N PHE A 79 24.17 4.84 4.65
CA PHE A 79 25.60 5.17 4.64
C PHE A 79 25.99 6.18 5.73
N ILE A 80 25.13 7.15 6.04
CA ILE A 80 25.36 8.08 7.16
C ILE A 80 25.44 7.31 8.47
N ILE A 81 24.49 6.42 8.71
CA ILE A 81 24.44 5.61 9.94
C ILE A 81 25.74 4.81 10.06
N ARG A 82 26.14 4.11 9.00
CA ARG A 82 27.36 3.28 8.97
C ARG A 82 28.62 4.10 9.24
N MET A 83 28.79 5.24 8.56
CA MET A 83 29.95 6.12 8.73
C MET A 83 30.04 6.75 10.12
N THR A 84 28.90 7.03 10.74
CA THR A 84 28.84 7.75 12.03
C THR A 84 28.66 6.81 13.22
N ASN A 85 28.63 5.49 13.01
CA ASN A 85 28.41 4.51 14.06
C ASN A 85 29.47 4.54 15.19
N GLY A 86 30.68 5.00 14.90
CA GLY A 86 31.73 5.17 15.92
C GLY A 86 31.60 6.45 16.77
N VAL A 87 30.73 7.38 16.39
CA VAL A 87 30.60 8.71 17.03
C VAL A 87 29.19 8.97 17.56
N SER A 88 28.17 8.41 16.91
CA SER A 88 26.76 8.58 17.26
C SER A 88 26.13 7.26 17.67
N ASP A 89 25.45 7.23 18.81
CA ASP A 89 24.63 6.10 19.23
C ASP A 89 23.27 6.13 18.51
N TRP A 90 23.19 5.42 17.38
CA TRP A 90 21.97 5.34 16.58
C TRP A 90 20.85 4.51 17.22
N ASN A 91 21.15 3.71 18.26
CA ASN A 91 20.15 3.00 19.04
C ASN A 91 19.52 3.86 20.13
N ASN A 92 20.03 5.08 20.35
CA ASN A 92 19.43 6.05 21.26
C ASN A 92 17.98 6.39 20.83
N PRO A 93 17.01 6.44 21.76
CA PRO A 93 15.62 6.75 21.43
C PRO A 93 15.40 8.05 20.63
N ILE A 94 16.23 9.08 20.87
CA ILE A 94 16.16 10.34 20.13
C ILE A 94 16.60 10.13 18.68
N MET A 95 17.67 9.37 18.45
CA MET A 95 18.16 9.07 17.10
C MET A 95 17.17 8.21 16.32
N LEU A 96 16.56 7.21 16.98
CA LEU A 96 15.49 6.41 16.40
C LEU A 96 14.26 7.27 16.05
N PHE A 97 13.85 8.16 16.95
CA PHE A 97 12.76 9.10 16.68
C PHE A 97 13.06 9.99 15.46
N LEU A 98 14.25 10.58 15.39
CA LEU A 98 14.68 11.40 14.26
C LEU A 98 14.72 10.60 12.95
N LEU A 99 15.16 9.34 13.01
CA LEU A 99 15.15 8.43 11.87
C LEU A 99 13.73 8.20 11.35
N ILE A 100 12.78 7.89 12.23
CA ILE A 100 11.39 7.68 11.86
C ILE A 100 10.78 8.97 11.26
N VAL A 101 11.03 10.12 11.87
CA VAL A 101 10.57 11.42 11.33
C VAL A 101 11.16 11.66 9.93
N TYR A 102 12.45 11.40 9.73
CA TYR A 102 13.08 11.52 8.42
C TYR A 102 12.41 10.59 7.39
N SER A 103 12.14 9.34 7.76
CA SER A 103 11.52 8.35 6.87
C SER A 103 10.18 8.82 6.29
N PHE A 104 9.38 9.53 7.10
CA PHE A 104 8.09 10.09 6.68
C PHE A 104 8.24 11.25 5.68
N LEU A 105 9.35 11.98 5.73
CA LEU A 105 9.55 13.21 4.96
C LEU A 105 10.36 13.00 3.68
N MET A 106 11.24 11.99 3.65
CA MET A 106 12.28 11.86 2.62
C MET A 106 11.75 11.72 1.19
N TYR A 107 10.56 11.14 1.00
CA TYR A 107 9.95 10.99 -0.33
C TYR A 107 9.04 12.15 -0.74
N ILE A 108 8.86 13.19 0.08
CA ILE A 108 8.03 14.35 -0.30
C ILE A 108 8.57 15.02 -1.56
N PRO A 109 9.86 15.44 -1.64
CA PRO A 109 10.39 16.07 -2.86
C PRO A 109 10.35 15.13 -4.07
N TYR A 110 10.72 13.85 -3.86
CA TYR A 110 10.63 12.77 -4.85
C TYR A 110 9.22 12.67 -5.45
N THR A 111 8.19 12.64 -4.61
CA THR A 111 6.79 12.51 -5.03
C THR A 111 6.36 13.70 -5.88
N PHE A 112 6.62 14.93 -5.42
CA PHE A 112 6.27 16.14 -6.17
C PHE A 112 6.99 16.22 -7.52
N VAL A 113 8.29 15.92 -7.57
CA VAL A 113 9.09 16.12 -8.76
C VAL A 113 8.89 15.00 -9.79
N LEU A 114 8.80 13.75 -9.34
CA LEU A 114 8.81 12.59 -10.24
C LEU A 114 7.42 12.01 -10.49
N LEU A 115 6.59 11.83 -9.46
CA LEU A 115 5.33 11.10 -9.53
C LEU A 115 4.13 12.00 -9.90
N THR A 116 4.00 13.19 -9.31
CA THR A 116 2.84 14.05 -9.59
C THR A 116 2.73 14.51 -11.05
N PRO A 117 3.81 14.68 -11.84
CA PRO A 117 3.68 15.04 -13.26
C PRO A 117 3.26 13.89 -14.18
N VAL A 118 3.07 12.67 -13.67
CA VAL A 118 2.57 11.52 -14.45
C VAL A 118 1.12 11.76 -14.85
N LYS A 119 0.86 11.86 -16.17
CA LYS A 119 -0.47 12.17 -16.73
C LYS A 119 -1.25 10.95 -17.22
N SER A 120 -0.55 9.91 -17.69
CA SER A 120 -1.22 8.71 -18.21
C SER A 120 -1.88 7.95 -17.06
N LYS A 121 -3.19 7.70 -17.16
CA LYS A 121 -3.97 6.99 -16.13
C LYS A 121 -3.41 5.59 -15.83
N VAL A 122 -2.94 4.89 -16.87
CA VAL A 122 -2.29 3.58 -16.71
C VAL A 122 -0.98 3.73 -15.93
N MET A 123 -0.16 4.73 -16.27
CA MET A 123 1.08 4.98 -15.52
C MET A 123 0.81 5.43 -14.08
N GLN A 124 -0.27 6.18 -13.82
CA GLN A 124 -0.68 6.55 -12.46
C GLN A 124 -0.96 5.31 -11.60
N ILE A 125 -1.66 4.31 -12.15
CA ILE A 125 -1.88 3.02 -11.48
C ILE A 125 -0.56 2.30 -11.22
N ILE A 126 0.31 2.20 -12.24
CA ILE A 126 1.61 1.53 -12.13
C ILE A 126 2.47 2.19 -11.05
N VAL A 127 2.60 3.51 -11.05
CA VAL A 127 3.45 4.19 -10.06
C VAL A 127 2.84 4.18 -8.66
N ALA A 128 1.51 4.15 -8.53
CA ALA A 128 0.85 3.99 -7.22
C ALA A 128 1.16 2.61 -6.62
N ILE A 129 1.01 1.54 -7.41
CA ILE A 129 1.35 0.18 -6.99
C ILE A 129 2.85 0.05 -6.70
N PHE A 130 3.71 0.55 -7.58
CA PHE A 130 5.17 0.54 -7.35
C PHE A 130 5.56 1.30 -6.08
N SER A 131 4.92 2.44 -5.80
CA SER A 131 5.19 3.23 -4.60
C SER A 131 4.82 2.48 -3.32
N PHE A 132 3.74 1.71 -3.35
CA PHE A 132 3.34 0.85 -2.23
C PHE A 132 4.29 -0.35 -2.10
N VAL A 133 4.37 -1.18 -3.13
CA VAL A 133 5.05 -2.48 -3.11
C VAL A 133 6.55 -2.37 -2.88
N TYR A 134 7.18 -1.35 -3.46
CA TYR A 134 8.63 -1.21 -3.39
C TYR A 134 9.03 0.04 -2.60
N THR A 135 8.71 1.24 -3.11
CA THR A 135 9.28 2.48 -2.58
C THR A 135 9.04 2.67 -1.09
N ALA A 136 7.80 2.51 -0.63
CA ALA A 136 7.45 2.71 0.77
C ALA A 136 7.75 1.47 1.62
N SER A 137 7.41 0.27 1.14
CA SER A 137 7.58 -0.97 1.91
C SER A 137 9.04 -1.34 2.17
N SER A 138 9.95 -1.04 1.23
CA SER A 138 11.39 -1.31 1.40
C SER A 138 12.18 -0.17 2.05
N ALA A 139 11.54 0.99 2.29
CA ALA A 139 12.21 2.22 2.69
C ALA A 139 13.02 2.07 3.99
N LEU A 140 12.40 1.53 5.03
CA LEU A 140 13.04 1.38 6.34
C LEU A 140 14.06 0.24 6.33
N ASP A 141 13.77 -0.86 5.62
CA ASP A 141 14.68 -1.98 5.44
C ASP A 141 16.00 -1.52 4.80
N LEU A 142 15.94 -0.77 3.69
CA LEU A 142 17.11 -0.21 3.00
C LEU A 142 17.92 0.79 3.85
N ILE A 143 17.27 1.50 4.77
CA ILE A 143 17.98 2.38 5.71
C ILE A 143 18.78 1.54 6.71
N VAL A 144 18.17 0.49 7.23
CA VAL A 144 18.66 -0.26 8.40
C VAL A 144 19.57 -1.43 7.99
N GLU A 145 19.50 -1.88 6.74
CA GLU A 145 20.32 -2.93 6.17
C GLU A 145 21.79 -2.72 6.54
N SER A 146 22.44 -3.77 7.09
CA SER A 146 23.84 -3.75 7.56
C SER A 146 24.23 -2.57 8.48
N THR A 147 23.30 -2.01 9.23
CA THR A 147 23.57 -1.00 10.28
C THR A 147 23.44 -1.59 11.68
N THR A 148 23.95 -0.89 12.70
CA THR A 148 23.77 -1.26 14.11
C THR A 148 22.34 -1.16 14.62
N ILE A 149 21.45 -0.50 13.88
CA ILE A 149 20.03 -0.36 14.20
C ILE A 149 19.26 -1.66 13.89
N SER A 150 19.80 -2.52 13.01
CA SER A 150 19.13 -3.76 12.57
C SER A 150 18.82 -4.75 13.69
N GLY A 151 19.56 -4.71 14.80
CA GLY A 151 19.31 -5.54 15.97
C GLY A 151 18.32 -4.95 16.98
N ASN A 152 17.67 -3.82 16.68
CA ASN A 152 16.74 -3.17 17.59
C ASN A 152 15.32 -3.72 17.46
N ASP A 153 14.77 -4.31 18.52
CA ASP A 153 13.46 -4.97 18.51
C ASP A 153 12.31 -4.07 18.01
N PHE A 154 12.33 -2.78 18.37
CA PHE A 154 11.30 -1.83 17.92
C PHE A 154 11.39 -1.64 16.40
N ILE A 155 12.60 -1.46 15.87
CA ILE A 155 12.82 -1.28 14.43
C ILE A 155 12.51 -2.56 13.65
N SER A 156 12.95 -3.72 14.14
CA SER A 156 12.59 -5.01 13.52
C SER A 156 11.08 -5.18 13.46
N THR A 157 10.35 -4.84 14.54
CA THR A 157 8.88 -4.90 14.53
C THR A 157 8.26 -3.94 13.52
N MET A 158 8.81 -2.72 13.35
CA MET A 158 8.34 -1.76 12.33
C MET A 158 8.61 -2.21 10.90
N ILE A 159 9.73 -2.90 10.66
CA ILE A 159 10.09 -3.48 9.36
C ILE A 159 9.19 -4.67 9.06
N ASP A 160 9.10 -5.64 9.97
CA ASP A 160 8.33 -6.88 9.79
C ASP A 160 6.82 -6.62 9.63
N SER A 161 6.30 -5.55 10.27
CA SER A 161 4.91 -5.13 10.11
C SER A 161 4.68 -4.22 8.90
N ILE A 162 5.73 -3.71 8.24
CA ILE A 162 5.68 -2.72 7.14
C ILE A 162 4.92 -1.42 7.51
N PHE A 163 4.60 -1.21 8.78
CA PHE A 163 3.70 -0.12 9.21
C PHE A 163 4.26 1.29 8.93
N ILE A 164 5.58 1.46 9.07
CA ILE A 164 6.25 2.71 8.68
C ILE A 164 6.13 2.93 7.17
N GLY A 165 6.22 1.87 6.38
CA GLY A 165 5.94 1.87 4.94
C GLY A 165 4.52 2.33 4.63
N ALA A 166 3.50 1.85 5.35
CA ALA A 166 2.13 2.33 5.17
C ALA A 166 1.97 3.84 5.42
N ILE A 167 2.66 4.40 6.43
CA ILE A 167 2.61 5.84 6.70
C ILE A 167 3.31 6.63 5.58
N ILE A 168 4.49 6.18 5.15
CA ILE A 168 5.22 6.77 4.02
C ILE A 168 4.34 6.76 2.77
N PHE A 169 3.76 5.61 2.44
CA PHE A 169 2.88 5.46 1.28
C PHE A 169 1.64 6.36 1.39
N SER A 170 1.04 6.48 2.58
CA SER A 170 -0.11 7.36 2.82
C SER A 170 0.19 8.81 2.48
N ILE A 171 1.35 9.32 2.91
CA ILE A 171 1.79 10.69 2.59
C ILE A 171 1.97 10.83 1.07
N MET A 172 2.65 9.89 0.43
CA MET A 172 2.91 9.90 -1.01
C MET A 172 1.60 9.87 -1.82
N ILE A 173 0.69 8.93 -1.52
CA ILE A 173 -0.51 8.71 -2.31
C ILE A 173 -1.51 9.86 -2.16
N PHE A 174 -1.61 10.51 -0.99
CA PHE A 174 -2.42 11.71 -0.84
C PHE A 174 -1.88 12.87 -1.68
N ILE A 175 -0.56 13.08 -1.71
CA ILE A 175 0.05 14.09 -2.59
C ILE A 175 -0.23 13.77 -4.07
N MET A 176 -0.02 12.51 -4.48
CA MET A 176 -0.22 12.06 -5.85
C MET A 176 -1.67 12.27 -6.29
N MET A 177 -2.63 11.73 -5.54
CA MET A 177 -4.06 11.78 -5.86
C MET A 177 -4.61 13.20 -5.87
N TYR A 178 -4.19 14.04 -4.92
CA TYR A 178 -4.56 15.46 -4.90
C TYR A 178 -4.02 16.20 -6.14
N LYS A 179 -2.74 15.98 -6.50
CA LYS A 179 -2.12 16.64 -7.66
C LYS A 179 -2.59 16.11 -9.01
N TRP A 180 -3.04 14.86 -9.08
CA TRP A 180 -3.70 14.30 -10.26
C TRP A 180 -5.16 14.75 -10.41
N GLY A 181 -5.71 15.47 -9.42
CA GLY A 181 -7.06 16.04 -9.49
C GLY A 181 -8.17 15.10 -9.02
N TYR A 182 -7.84 14.01 -8.32
CA TYR A 182 -8.82 13.06 -7.77
C TYR A 182 -9.30 13.44 -6.36
N GLY A 183 -8.57 14.31 -5.66
CA GLY A 183 -8.92 14.75 -4.30
C GLY A 183 -8.51 13.73 -3.24
N PHE A 184 -9.27 13.68 -2.14
CA PHE A 184 -9.08 12.76 -1.01
C PHE A 184 -10.12 11.63 -1.05
N PRO A 185 -9.90 10.50 -0.34
CA PRO A 185 -10.91 9.46 -0.23
C PRO A 185 -12.21 10.02 0.36
N LYS A 186 -13.35 9.50 -0.09
CA LYS A 186 -14.64 9.93 0.42
C LYS A 186 -14.82 9.42 1.84
N SER A 187 -15.22 10.31 2.75
CA SER A 187 -15.38 10.02 4.17
C SER A 187 -16.80 10.21 4.69
N GLN A 188 -17.69 10.76 3.87
CA GLN A 188 -19.06 11.07 4.27
C GLN A 188 -20.01 9.97 3.80
N PHE A 189 -20.81 9.45 4.73
CA PHE A 189 -21.82 8.45 4.42
C PHE A 189 -22.78 8.94 3.34
N ASN A 190 -22.93 8.15 2.28
CA ASN A 190 -23.87 8.42 1.22
C ASN A 190 -25.30 8.36 1.76
N LYS A 191 -25.99 9.49 1.80
CA LYS A 191 -27.37 9.59 2.33
C LYS A 191 -28.38 8.71 1.60
N ASN A 192 -28.08 8.32 0.35
CA ASN A 192 -28.93 7.43 -0.44
C ASN A 192 -28.63 5.94 -0.18
N ALA A 193 -27.60 5.62 0.61
CA ALA A 193 -27.33 4.27 1.07
C ALA A 193 -28.35 3.84 2.12
N ASN A 194 -28.89 2.63 1.98
CA ASN A 194 -29.82 2.10 2.95
C ASN A 194 -29.04 1.70 4.20
N CYS A 195 -29.33 2.37 5.32
CA CYS A 195 -28.67 2.13 6.60
C CYS A 195 -28.78 0.66 7.04
N TRP A 196 -29.92 0.00 6.79
CA TRP A 196 -30.10 -1.41 7.13
C TRP A 196 -29.19 -2.33 6.32
N VAL A 197 -28.96 -2.03 5.04
CA VAL A 197 -28.01 -2.81 4.23
C VAL A 197 -26.59 -2.63 4.75
N THR A 198 -26.20 -1.38 5.07
CA THR A 198 -24.89 -1.10 5.67
C THR A 198 -24.72 -1.77 7.03
N LEU A 199 -25.77 -1.78 7.86
CA LEU A 199 -25.77 -2.46 9.16
C LEU A 199 -25.62 -3.97 8.99
N SER A 200 -26.39 -4.60 8.09
CA SER A 200 -26.30 -6.03 7.80
C SER A 200 -24.92 -6.43 7.30
N ILE A 201 -24.32 -5.63 6.41
CA ILE A 201 -22.94 -5.83 5.95
C ILE A 201 -21.98 -5.73 7.13
N SER A 202 -22.15 -4.73 8.00
CA SER A 202 -21.26 -4.55 9.16
C SER A 202 -21.34 -5.73 10.12
N ILE A 203 -22.55 -6.20 10.43
CA ILE A 203 -22.77 -7.39 11.27
C ILE A 203 -22.14 -8.62 10.62
N PHE A 204 -22.34 -8.81 9.31
CA PHE A 204 -21.74 -9.92 8.58
C PHE A 204 -20.21 -9.86 8.60
N THR A 205 -19.59 -8.70 8.36
CA THR A 205 -18.12 -8.56 8.40
C THR A 205 -17.58 -8.82 9.79
N LEU A 206 -18.23 -8.30 10.84
CA LEU A 206 -17.82 -8.53 12.22
C LEU A 206 -17.91 -10.01 12.59
N TRP A 207 -19.02 -10.66 12.22
CA TRP A 207 -19.18 -12.10 12.41
C TRP A 207 -18.12 -12.89 11.63
N PHE A 208 -17.90 -12.56 10.36
CA PHE A 208 -16.91 -13.22 9.52
C PHE A 208 -15.50 -13.07 10.09
N ALA A 209 -15.12 -11.88 10.55
CA ALA A 209 -13.81 -11.64 11.16
C ALA A 209 -13.58 -12.53 12.40
N MET A 210 -14.61 -12.64 13.25
CA MET A 210 -14.57 -13.52 14.44
C MET A 210 -14.51 -15.00 14.05
N TRP A 211 -15.31 -15.40 13.06
CA TRP A 211 -15.36 -16.77 12.59
C TRP A 211 -14.05 -17.19 11.91
N ASN A 212 -13.51 -16.35 11.03
CA ASN A 212 -12.26 -16.62 10.31
C ASN A 212 -11.06 -16.75 11.28
N ALA A 213 -11.00 -15.92 12.32
CA ALA A 213 -9.90 -15.96 13.27
C ALA A 213 -10.04 -17.04 14.36
N PHE A 214 -11.27 -17.30 14.82
CA PHE A 214 -11.51 -18.07 16.06
C PHE A 214 -12.42 -19.30 15.88
N SER A 215 -12.77 -19.67 14.65
CA SER A 215 -13.44 -20.95 14.39
C SER A 215 -12.50 -22.10 14.79
N GLY A 216 -12.81 -22.78 15.89
CA GLY A 216 -12.03 -23.95 16.31
C GLY A 216 -12.23 -25.14 15.37
N ASN A 217 -11.41 -26.19 15.52
CA ASN A 217 -11.48 -27.47 14.78
C ASN A 217 -12.72 -28.35 15.13
N ARG A 218 -13.89 -27.74 15.25
CA ARG A 218 -15.17 -28.43 15.51
C ARG A 218 -15.94 -28.61 14.19
N ASN A 219 -17.07 -29.32 14.29
CA ASN A 219 -18.06 -29.39 13.22
C ASN A 219 -18.39 -27.97 12.68
N ILE A 220 -18.52 -27.83 11.36
CA ILE A 220 -18.73 -26.53 10.70
C ILE A 220 -19.95 -25.76 11.22
N ILE A 221 -21.04 -26.45 11.54
CA ILE A 221 -22.25 -25.78 12.05
C ILE A 221 -21.97 -25.17 13.42
N GLN A 222 -21.20 -25.88 14.25
CA GLN A 222 -20.81 -25.38 15.56
C GLN A 222 -19.80 -24.23 15.46
N SER A 223 -18.93 -24.24 14.44
CA SER A 223 -17.92 -23.20 14.29
C SER A 223 -18.53 -21.82 14.05
N PHE A 224 -19.72 -21.73 13.44
CA PHE A 224 -20.45 -20.48 13.26
C PHE A 224 -20.88 -19.78 14.56
N PHE A 225 -20.95 -20.51 15.67
CA PHE A 225 -21.46 -20.01 16.95
C PHE A 225 -20.47 -20.14 18.12
N HIS A 226 -19.44 -20.99 17.99
CA HIS A 226 -18.46 -21.25 19.05
C HIS A 226 -17.07 -20.80 18.63
N PHE A 227 -16.58 -19.77 19.31
CA PHE A 227 -15.25 -19.20 19.11
C PHE A 227 -14.26 -19.68 20.18
N ASN A 228 -13.03 -19.98 19.77
CA ASN A 228 -11.95 -20.38 20.67
C ASN A 228 -10.87 -19.29 20.74
N PHE A 229 -10.70 -18.71 21.92
CA PHE A 229 -9.76 -17.61 22.17
C PHE A 229 -8.45 -18.05 22.81
N ASN A 230 -8.19 -19.35 22.97
CA ASN A 230 -7.03 -19.86 23.70
C ASN A 230 -5.69 -19.59 23.00
N ASN A 231 -5.69 -19.35 21.68
CA ASN A 231 -4.48 -19.17 20.87
C ASN A 231 -4.17 -17.70 20.55
N ILE A 232 -4.80 -16.74 21.23
CA ILE A 232 -4.56 -15.31 20.98
C ILE A 232 -3.15 -14.92 21.45
N ARG A 233 -2.41 -14.26 20.56
CA ARG A 233 -1.11 -13.66 20.83
C ARG A 233 -1.15 -12.19 20.42
N ILE A 234 -1.28 -11.32 21.41
CA ILE A 234 -1.28 -9.87 21.19
C ILE A 234 0.18 -9.40 21.18
N THR A 235 0.67 -9.06 19.99
CA THR A 235 1.99 -8.47 19.79
C THR A 235 1.85 -7.18 18.97
N PRO A 236 2.79 -6.23 19.11
CA PRO A 236 2.78 -5.04 18.25
C PRO A 236 2.86 -5.41 16.77
N LEU A 237 3.60 -6.46 16.40
CA LEU A 237 3.67 -6.99 15.04
C LEU A 237 2.28 -7.34 14.48
N ASN A 238 1.47 -8.08 15.23
CA ASN A 238 0.15 -8.52 14.76
C ASN A 238 -0.83 -7.34 14.60
N ILE A 239 -0.76 -6.36 15.50
CA ILE A 239 -1.59 -5.15 15.44
C ILE A 239 -1.15 -4.27 14.27
N PHE A 240 0.15 -3.98 14.18
CA PHE A 240 0.67 -3.10 13.15
C PHE A 240 0.58 -3.70 11.75
N GLY A 241 0.76 -5.02 11.61
CA GLY A 241 0.57 -5.71 10.33
C GLY A 241 -0.88 -5.62 9.84
N GLY A 242 -1.87 -5.84 10.71
CA GLY A 242 -3.28 -5.68 10.32
C GLY A 242 -3.65 -4.23 10.01
N LEU A 243 -3.12 -3.26 10.77
CA LEU A 243 -3.31 -1.84 10.48
C LEU A 243 -2.65 -1.41 9.16
N GLU A 244 -1.45 -1.92 8.88
CA GLU A 244 -0.73 -1.71 7.62
C GLU A 244 -1.59 -2.16 6.45
N ALA A 245 -2.06 -3.41 6.45
CA ALA A 245 -2.88 -3.98 5.40
C ALA A 245 -4.15 -3.13 5.17
N GLY A 246 -4.89 -2.84 6.24
CA GLY A 246 -6.12 -2.05 6.14
C GLY A 246 -5.90 -0.61 5.69
N ILE A 247 -4.75 0.02 5.96
CA ILE A 247 -4.46 1.39 5.55
C ILE A 247 -3.89 1.42 4.13
N ALA A 248 -2.75 0.77 3.90
CA ALA A 248 -1.97 0.94 2.67
C ALA A 248 -2.62 0.22 1.49
N GLU A 249 -3.11 -1.01 1.69
CA GLU A 249 -3.74 -1.77 0.61
C GLU A 249 -5.07 -1.12 0.20
N GLU A 250 -5.85 -0.63 1.14
CA GLU A 250 -7.09 0.09 0.81
C GLU A 250 -6.80 1.44 0.15
N LEU A 251 -5.74 2.16 0.56
CA LEU A 251 -5.33 3.39 -0.10
C LEU A 251 -4.89 3.16 -1.54
N VAL A 252 -4.15 2.09 -1.83
CA VAL A 252 -3.74 1.81 -3.21
C VAL A 252 -4.90 1.25 -4.04
N PHE A 253 -5.67 0.29 -3.53
CA PHE A 253 -6.67 -0.40 -4.34
C PHE A 253 -8.05 0.27 -4.34
N ARG A 254 -8.57 0.69 -3.18
CA ARG A 254 -9.94 1.24 -3.05
C ARG A 254 -9.96 2.74 -3.21
N PHE A 255 -8.89 3.44 -2.84
CA PHE A 255 -8.77 4.86 -3.14
C PHE A 255 -8.12 5.10 -4.51
N ALA A 256 -6.85 4.76 -4.72
CA ALA A 256 -6.14 5.16 -5.94
C ALA A 256 -6.61 4.43 -7.21
N VAL A 257 -6.38 3.11 -7.29
CA VAL A 257 -6.69 2.29 -8.47
C VAL A 257 -8.18 2.39 -8.82
N LEU A 258 -9.08 2.18 -7.86
CA LEU A 258 -10.52 2.26 -8.11
C LEU A 258 -10.93 3.63 -8.68
N THR A 259 -10.45 4.72 -8.10
CA THR A 259 -10.81 6.09 -8.56
C THR A 259 -10.27 6.37 -9.95
N ILE A 260 -9.02 5.97 -10.23
CA ILE A 260 -8.42 6.15 -11.55
C ILE A 260 -9.20 5.33 -12.60
N VAL A 261 -9.56 4.09 -12.30
CA VAL A 261 -10.32 3.24 -13.22
C VAL A 261 -11.76 3.76 -13.41
N LEU A 262 -12.41 4.25 -12.36
CA LEU A 262 -13.70 4.96 -12.50
C LEU A 262 -13.59 6.16 -13.44
N ASN A 263 -12.46 6.87 -13.41
CA ASN A 263 -12.19 7.98 -14.32
C ASN A 263 -11.85 7.52 -15.75
N ILE A 264 -11.19 6.37 -15.94
CA ILE A 264 -10.99 5.75 -17.25
C ILE A 264 -12.35 5.44 -17.90
N PHE A 265 -13.25 4.81 -17.15
CA PHE A 265 -14.56 4.38 -17.64
C PHE A 265 -15.68 5.38 -17.36
N TYR A 266 -15.39 6.66 -17.15
CA TYR A 266 -16.37 7.66 -16.68
C TYR A 266 -17.68 7.71 -17.51
N ASN A 267 -17.56 7.53 -18.84
CA ASN A 267 -18.69 7.54 -19.78
C ASN A 267 -19.42 6.19 -19.92
N SER A 268 -18.89 5.12 -19.33
CA SER A 268 -19.49 3.79 -19.39
C SER A 268 -20.63 3.62 -18.38
N ARG A 269 -21.73 2.98 -18.80
CA ARG A 269 -22.81 2.55 -17.90
C ARG A 269 -22.33 1.50 -16.89
N ASN A 270 -21.30 0.74 -17.23
CA ASN A 270 -20.76 -0.35 -16.42
C ASN A 270 -19.49 0.05 -15.65
N LYS A 271 -19.21 1.36 -15.52
CA LYS A 271 -17.96 1.86 -14.90
C LYS A 271 -17.69 1.30 -13.51
N PHE A 272 -18.73 1.12 -12.69
CA PHE A 272 -18.58 0.56 -11.35
C PHE A 272 -18.11 -0.89 -11.41
N TYR A 273 -18.75 -1.72 -12.24
CA TYR A 273 -18.32 -3.10 -12.45
C TYR A 273 -16.87 -3.19 -12.92
N PHE A 274 -16.49 -2.42 -13.94
CA PHE A 274 -15.11 -2.44 -14.43
C PHE A 274 -14.10 -1.97 -13.37
N ALA A 275 -14.41 -0.88 -12.67
CA ALA A 275 -13.50 -0.32 -11.68
C ALA A 275 -13.32 -1.25 -10.48
N THR A 276 -14.40 -1.81 -9.94
CA THR A 276 -14.31 -2.73 -8.80
C THR A 276 -13.66 -4.05 -9.19
N LEU A 277 -13.95 -4.61 -10.39
CA LEU A 277 -13.31 -5.83 -10.87
C LEU A 277 -11.81 -5.65 -11.10
N ILE A 278 -11.39 -4.59 -11.79
CA ILE A 278 -9.96 -4.34 -12.07
C ILE A 278 -9.20 -4.06 -10.77
N SER A 279 -9.74 -3.22 -9.88
CA SER A 279 -9.14 -2.95 -8.57
C SER A 279 -8.95 -4.24 -7.76
N SER A 280 -9.98 -5.08 -7.69
CA SER A 280 -9.94 -6.33 -6.92
C SER A 280 -9.06 -7.41 -7.57
N LEU A 281 -9.00 -7.46 -8.90
CA LEU A 281 -8.09 -8.35 -9.63
C LEU A 281 -6.64 -8.00 -9.36
N LEU A 282 -6.27 -6.71 -9.42
CA LEU A 282 -4.91 -6.27 -9.11
C LEU A 282 -4.56 -6.55 -7.64
N PHE A 283 -5.51 -6.38 -6.72
CA PHE A 283 -5.35 -6.72 -5.31
C PHE A 283 -5.08 -8.22 -5.09
N GLY A 284 -5.89 -9.09 -5.69
CA GLY A 284 -5.69 -10.54 -5.63
C GLY A 284 -4.37 -10.98 -6.28
N LEU A 285 -4.00 -10.39 -7.43
CA LEU A 285 -2.75 -10.70 -8.11
C LEU A 285 -1.51 -10.29 -7.31
N LEU A 286 -1.59 -9.21 -6.51
CA LEU A 286 -0.47 -8.75 -5.70
C LEU A 286 0.00 -9.81 -4.70
N HIS A 287 -0.95 -10.57 -4.13
CA HIS A 287 -0.68 -11.66 -3.20
C HIS A 287 0.12 -12.83 -3.82
N GLY A 288 0.21 -12.89 -5.16
CA GLY A 288 1.12 -13.80 -5.85
C GLY A 288 2.58 -13.60 -5.45
N MET A 289 2.95 -12.41 -4.98
CA MET A 289 4.30 -12.12 -4.46
C MET A 289 4.66 -12.93 -3.21
N ASN A 290 3.69 -13.43 -2.46
CA ASN A 290 3.95 -14.25 -1.27
C ASN A 290 4.66 -15.57 -1.61
N ALA A 291 4.49 -16.07 -2.85
CA ALA A 291 5.28 -17.21 -3.32
C ALA A 291 6.78 -16.90 -3.38
N LEU A 292 7.15 -15.65 -3.71
CA LEU A 292 8.55 -15.19 -3.70
C LEU A 292 9.08 -15.02 -2.26
N ALA A 293 8.19 -14.82 -1.29
CA ALA A 293 8.49 -14.79 0.14
C ALA A 293 8.50 -16.18 0.80
N GLY A 294 8.40 -17.27 0.03
CA GLY A 294 8.49 -18.64 0.53
C GLY A 294 7.15 -19.31 0.87
N GLN A 295 6.02 -18.65 0.62
CA GLN A 295 4.70 -19.27 0.78
C GLN A 295 4.46 -20.38 -0.26
N SER A 296 3.84 -21.48 0.17
CA SER A 296 3.53 -22.59 -0.75
C SER A 296 2.56 -22.15 -1.87
N LEU A 297 2.73 -22.69 -3.09
CA LEU A 297 1.88 -22.33 -4.23
C LEU A 297 0.39 -22.58 -3.97
N GLY A 298 0.04 -23.62 -3.21
CA GLY A 298 -1.34 -23.91 -2.83
C GLY A 298 -1.94 -22.82 -1.94
N ASN A 299 -1.20 -22.42 -0.89
CA ASN A 299 -1.62 -21.32 -0.02
C ASN A 299 -1.72 -20.01 -0.79
N THR A 300 -0.73 -19.71 -1.64
CA THR A 300 -0.73 -18.51 -2.48
C THR A 300 -1.93 -18.47 -3.41
N LEU A 301 -2.29 -19.57 -4.08
CA LEU A 301 -3.45 -19.61 -4.96
C LEU A 301 -4.76 -19.36 -4.21
N ILE A 302 -4.95 -20.00 -3.05
CA ILE A 302 -6.13 -19.77 -2.19
C ILE A 302 -6.18 -18.32 -1.73
N GLN A 303 -5.06 -17.76 -1.27
CA GLN A 303 -4.97 -16.37 -0.84
C GLN A 303 -5.31 -15.40 -1.97
N MET A 304 -4.84 -15.65 -3.19
CA MET A 304 -5.16 -14.81 -4.36
C MET A 304 -6.66 -14.84 -4.70
N ILE A 305 -7.30 -16.02 -4.64
CA ILE A 305 -8.74 -16.18 -4.88
C ILE A 305 -9.55 -15.46 -3.79
N PHE A 306 -9.18 -15.68 -2.52
CA PHE A 306 -9.77 -15.03 -1.37
C PHE A 306 -9.64 -13.50 -1.48
N ALA A 307 -8.41 -12.99 -1.64
CA ALA A 307 -8.12 -11.56 -1.74
C ALA A 307 -8.86 -10.91 -2.91
N PHE A 308 -8.96 -11.56 -4.07
CA PHE A 308 -9.79 -11.07 -5.17
C PHE A 308 -11.26 -10.91 -4.75
N SER A 309 -11.85 -11.95 -4.16
CA SER A 309 -13.27 -11.97 -3.78
C SER A 309 -13.59 -11.00 -2.64
N PHE A 310 -12.80 -11.01 -1.58
CA PHE A 310 -12.90 -10.08 -0.46
C PHE A 310 -12.66 -8.64 -0.93
N GLY A 311 -11.72 -8.48 -1.86
CA GLY A 311 -11.46 -7.21 -2.48
C GLY A 311 -12.64 -6.64 -3.27
N LEU A 312 -13.39 -7.50 -3.97
CA LEU A 312 -14.60 -7.11 -4.70
C LEU A 312 -15.72 -6.73 -3.74
N TYR A 313 -15.81 -7.45 -2.62
CA TYR A 313 -16.71 -7.13 -1.52
C TYR A 313 -16.43 -5.76 -0.92
N LEU A 314 -15.19 -5.47 -0.50
CA LEU A 314 -14.79 -4.16 0.02
C LEU A 314 -14.99 -3.04 -0.99
N ALA A 315 -14.62 -3.27 -2.27
CA ALA A 315 -14.86 -2.30 -3.33
C ALA A 315 -16.37 -2.00 -3.50
N GLY A 316 -17.22 -3.03 -3.40
CA GLY A 316 -18.67 -2.90 -3.39
C GLY A 316 -19.21 -2.08 -2.21
N ILE A 317 -18.71 -2.32 -1.00
CA ILE A 317 -19.04 -1.51 0.18
C ILE A 317 -18.66 -0.06 -0.03
N TYR A 318 -17.44 0.21 -0.52
CA TYR A 318 -16.96 1.57 -0.68
C TYR A 318 -17.79 2.35 -1.71
N VAL A 319 -18.05 1.79 -2.89
CA VAL A 319 -18.87 2.48 -3.91
C VAL A 319 -20.33 2.65 -3.49
N TYR A 320 -20.84 1.77 -2.62
CA TYR A 320 -22.21 1.84 -2.11
C TYR A 320 -22.39 2.86 -0.98
N THR A 321 -21.40 2.97 -0.09
CA THR A 321 -21.47 3.80 1.12
C THR A 321 -20.77 5.16 0.98
N ASP A 322 -19.85 5.30 0.03
CA ASP A 322 -18.88 6.41 -0.06
C ASP A 322 -18.07 6.63 1.24
N MET A 323 -17.94 5.60 2.10
CA MET A 323 -17.16 5.66 3.34
C MET A 323 -15.88 4.85 3.25
N PHE A 324 -14.76 5.53 2.98
CA PHE A 324 -13.46 4.87 2.89
C PHE A 324 -12.99 4.28 4.22
N TYR A 325 -13.21 4.96 5.34
CA TYR A 325 -12.81 4.45 6.65
C TYR A 325 -13.50 3.13 7.03
N LEU A 326 -14.69 2.86 6.49
CA LEU A 326 -15.39 1.61 6.77
C LEU A 326 -14.63 0.41 6.21
N VAL A 327 -14.11 0.52 4.98
CA VAL A 327 -13.34 -0.58 4.36
C VAL A 327 -11.97 -0.74 5.01
N VAL A 328 -11.33 0.37 5.41
CA VAL A 328 -10.07 0.35 6.19
C VAL A 328 -10.27 -0.40 7.51
N ILE A 329 -11.32 -0.08 8.26
CA ILE A 329 -11.61 -0.71 9.55
C ILE A 329 -11.90 -2.20 9.37
N PHE A 330 -12.71 -2.57 8.37
CA PHE A 330 -13.06 -3.96 8.11
C PHE A 330 -11.85 -4.80 7.71
N HIS A 331 -11.03 -4.29 6.81
CA HIS A 331 -9.82 -4.97 6.39
C HIS A 331 -8.84 -5.10 7.55
N ALA A 332 -8.53 -4.00 8.24
CA ALA A 332 -7.61 -4.02 9.38
C ALA A 332 -8.09 -4.96 10.49
N LEU A 333 -9.39 -5.00 10.75
CA LEU A 333 -9.96 -5.89 11.77
C LEU A 333 -9.77 -7.36 11.40
N ILE A 334 -10.13 -7.77 10.18
CA ILE A 334 -10.02 -9.16 9.74
C ILE A 334 -8.57 -9.64 9.85
N ASP A 335 -7.64 -8.88 9.29
CA ASP A 335 -6.24 -9.26 9.25
C ASP A 335 -5.61 -9.25 10.65
N THR A 336 -5.90 -8.23 11.46
CA THR A 336 -5.44 -8.19 12.86
C THR A 336 -5.92 -9.44 13.61
N LEU A 337 -7.21 -9.79 13.54
CA LEU A 337 -7.73 -10.94 14.27
C LEU A 337 -7.10 -12.25 13.80
N VAL A 338 -6.85 -12.42 12.49
CA VAL A 338 -6.13 -13.58 11.95
C VAL A 338 -4.69 -13.61 12.45
N PHE A 339 -3.97 -12.49 12.40
CA PHE A 339 -2.57 -12.43 12.85
C PHE A 339 -2.43 -12.68 14.35
N LEU A 340 -3.42 -12.30 15.16
CA LEU A 340 -3.47 -12.65 16.58
C LEU A 340 -3.46 -14.17 16.81
N THR A 341 -3.95 -14.99 15.88
CA THR A 341 -3.99 -16.46 16.03
C THR A 341 -2.89 -17.18 15.25
N THR A 342 -2.43 -16.64 14.13
CA THR A 342 -1.37 -17.23 13.31
C THR A 342 0.04 -16.75 13.67
N SER A 343 0.17 -15.54 14.23
CA SER A 343 1.45 -14.83 14.44
C SER A 343 2.28 -14.61 13.16
N THR A 344 1.64 -14.65 11.99
CA THR A 344 2.30 -14.43 10.70
C THR A 344 1.32 -13.87 9.67
N GLN A 345 1.83 -13.03 8.77
CA GLN A 345 1.10 -12.49 7.63
C GLN A 345 1.05 -13.47 6.44
N LEU A 346 1.92 -14.49 6.44
CA LEU A 346 1.95 -15.51 5.41
C LEU A 346 1.09 -16.72 5.81
N MET A 347 0.38 -17.26 4.83
CA MET A 347 -0.35 -18.51 5.02
C MET A 347 0.62 -19.69 5.12
N SER A 348 0.51 -20.48 6.18
CA SER A 348 1.35 -21.66 6.43
C SER A 348 0.52 -22.95 6.51
N GLY A 349 1.18 -24.10 6.53
CA GLY A 349 0.51 -25.40 6.52
C GLY A 349 0.21 -25.93 5.11
N LYS A 350 -0.21 -27.20 5.05
CA LYS A 350 -0.55 -27.89 3.80
C LYS A 350 -2.01 -27.68 3.48
N VAL A 351 -2.29 -27.15 2.29
CA VAL A 351 -3.66 -27.04 1.75
C VAL A 351 -4.25 -28.43 1.50
N SER A 352 -5.42 -28.68 2.10
CA SER A 352 -6.27 -29.83 1.79
C SER A 352 -7.34 -29.47 0.75
N PRO A 353 -7.95 -30.46 0.08
CA PRO A 353 -9.09 -30.22 -0.82
C PRO A 353 -10.28 -29.55 -0.11
N VAL A 354 -10.44 -29.78 1.19
CA VAL A 354 -11.51 -29.19 2.00
C VAL A 354 -11.26 -27.70 2.21
N ASP A 355 -10.01 -27.29 2.48
CA ASP A 355 -9.64 -25.88 2.61
C ASP A 355 -9.90 -25.11 1.31
N PHE A 356 -9.60 -25.73 0.17
CA PHE A 356 -9.90 -25.16 -1.15
C PHE A 356 -11.41 -24.98 -1.37
N LEU A 357 -12.22 -25.99 -1.02
CA LEU A 357 -13.67 -25.90 -1.12
C LEU A 357 -14.23 -24.78 -0.22
N PHE A 358 -13.75 -24.64 1.01
CA PHE A 358 -14.19 -23.57 1.90
C PHE A 358 -13.84 -22.19 1.36
N SER A 359 -12.61 -22.01 0.90
CA SER A 359 -12.21 -20.76 0.25
C SER A 359 -13.10 -20.41 -0.93
N LEU A 360 -13.47 -21.38 -1.79
CA LEU A 360 -14.39 -21.12 -2.90
C LEU A 360 -15.79 -20.70 -2.45
N VAL A 361 -16.32 -21.33 -1.41
CA VAL A 361 -17.64 -20.98 -0.86
C VAL A 361 -17.63 -19.57 -0.27
N GLU A 362 -16.61 -19.24 0.53
CA GLU A 362 -16.41 -17.90 1.08
C GLU A 362 -16.27 -16.85 -0.03
N SER A 363 -15.44 -17.14 -1.03
CA SER A 363 -15.27 -16.28 -2.19
C SER A 363 -16.56 -16.05 -2.95
N ALA A 364 -17.40 -17.08 -3.12
CA ALA A 364 -18.70 -16.94 -3.75
C ALA A 364 -19.61 -15.99 -2.95
N VAL A 365 -19.65 -16.11 -1.62
CA VAL A 365 -20.43 -15.21 -0.75
C VAL A 365 -19.97 -13.76 -0.91
N PHE A 366 -18.67 -13.49 -0.84
CA PHE A 366 -18.13 -12.15 -1.01
C PHE A 366 -18.41 -11.56 -2.39
N ILE A 367 -18.26 -12.36 -3.44
CA ILE A 367 -18.58 -11.94 -4.81
C ILE A 367 -20.06 -11.60 -4.95
N ILE A 368 -20.96 -12.43 -4.44
CA ILE A 368 -22.41 -12.21 -4.52
C ILE A 368 -22.79 -10.89 -3.82
N ILE A 369 -22.32 -10.68 -2.59
CA ILE A 369 -22.63 -9.46 -1.83
C ILE A 369 -21.99 -8.24 -2.50
N GLY A 370 -20.74 -8.33 -2.93
CA GLY A 370 -20.04 -7.27 -3.64
C GLY A 370 -20.77 -6.86 -4.92
N LEU A 371 -21.13 -7.82 -5.77
CA LEU A 371 -21.87 -7.57 -7.01
C LEU A 371 -23.26 -6.99 -6.75
N TYR A 372 -23.96 -7.43 -5.71
CA TYR A 372 -25.23 -6.82 -5.29
C TYR A 372 -25.05 -5.34 -4.96
N LEU A 373 -24.03 -4.96 -4.18
CA LEU A 373 -23.78 -3.56 -3.80
C LEU A 373 -23.37 -2.70 -5.00
N ILE A 374 -22.55 -3.24 -5.88
CA ILE A 374 -22.16 -2.59 -7.14
C ILE A 374 -23.40 -2.34 -8.01
N HIS A 375 -24.28 -3.33 -8.11
CA HIS A 375 -25.53 -3.23 -8.86
C HIS A 375 -26.45 -2.14 -8.30
N GLN A 376 -26.68 -2.12 -6.99
CA GLN A 376 -27.46 -1.08 -6.32
C GLN A 376 -26.88 0.32 -6.57
N THR A 377 -25.55 0.45 -6.54
CA THR A 377 -24.84 1.71 -6.81
C THR A 377 -25.06 2.17 -8.26
N SER A 378 -24.97 1.25 -9.22
CA SER A 378 -25.18 1.55 -10.65
C SER A 378 -26.61 2.02 -10.94
N ILE A 379 -27.62 1.37 -10.33
CA ILE A 379 -29.03 1.80 -10.43
C ILE A 379 -29.21 3.21 -9.86
N ARG A 380 -28.66 3.49 -8.67
CA ARG A 380 -28.78 4.80 -8.01
C ARG A 380 -28.20 5.93 -8.86
N GLN A 381 -27.01 5.75 -9.43
CA GLN A 381 -26.42 6.78 -10.30
C GLN A 381 -27.22 6.99 -11.58
N THR A 382 -27.75 5.92 -12.17
CA THR A 382 -28.59 6.04 -13.37
C THR A 382 -29.85 6.85 -13.07
N LYS A 383 -30.51 6.59 -11.94
CA LYS A 383 -31.69 7.37 -11.50
C LYS A 383 -31.37 8.85 -11.23
N MET A 384 -30.22 9.15 -10.62
CA MET A 384 -29.81 10.56 -10.40
C MET A 384 -29.46 11.30 -11.69
N LYS A 385 -28.98 10.61 -12.73
CA LYS A 385 -28.77 11.20 -14.06
C LYS A 385 -30.07 11.43 -14.84
N PHE A 386 -31.19 10.83 -14.45
CA PHE A 386 -32.50 11.02 -15.09
C PHE A 386 -33.23 12.31 -14.67
N HIS A 387 -32.61 13.18 -13.88
CA HIS A 387 -33.18 14.48 -13.46
C HIS A 387 -32.32 15.70 -13.76
N LEU A 388 -31.29 15.57 -14.58
CA LEU A 388 -30.52 16.71 -15.08
C LEU A 388 -30.11 16.42 -16.53
N TYR A 389 -31.07 16.56 -17.44
CA TYR A 389 -31.09 17.45 -18.62
C TYR A 389 -32.42 17.27 -19.33
#